data_AF-A0A822GLP9-F1
#
_entry.id   AF-A0A822GLP9-F1
#
_cell.length_a   1.000
_cell.length_b   1.000
_cell.length_c   1.000
_cell.angle_alpha   90.00
_cell.angle_beta   90.00
_cell.angle_gamma   90.00
#
_symmetry.space_group_name_H-M   'P 1'
#
loop_
_entity.id
_entity.type
_entity.pdbx_description
1 polymer ?
#
loop_
_entity_poly.entity_id
_entity_poly.type
_entity_poly.pdbx_seq_one_letter_code
_entity_poly.pdbx_strand_id
1 'polypeptide(L)'
;MEISAPKITVKTFNKNGDEIIVNVRSNYERQTFASKTDWRIRAISTTNLYLRTNHIYVSSDDIKEADLRTQIAGYLYGISPPDNLKIKEIRCLILPPQRGTHEIVYLPNLLPQHEYIKVRKS
;
A
#
# COMPACT_ATOMS: atom_id res chain seq x y z
N MET A 1 -42.02 16.84 11.71
CA MET A 1 -42.14 15.38 11.93
C MET A 1 -40.79 14.77 11.59
N GLU A 2 -39.99 14.42 12.61
CA GLU A 2 -38.73 13.69 12.41
C GLU A 2 -39.05 12.23 12.07
N ILE A 3 -38.65 11.80 10.88
CA ILE A 3 -38.70 10.39 10.46
C ILE A 3 -37.58 9.63 11.19
N SER A 4 -37.91 8.93 12.26
CA SER A 4 -36.99 8.04 12.97
C SER A 4 -36.53 6.93 12.01
N ALA A 5 -35.23 6.87 11.73
CA ALA A 5 -34.64 5.77 10.96
C ALA A 5 -34.95 4.41 11.62
N PRO A 6 -35.21 3.34 10.85
CA PRO A 6 -35.50 2.03 11.42
C PRO A 6 -34.27 1.51 12.18
N LYS A 7 -34.43 1.31 13.49
CA LYS A 7 -33.43 0.67 14.34
C LYS A 7 -33.40 -0.82 14.03
N ILE A 8 -32.34 -1.30 13.39
CA ILE A 8 -32.15 -2.72 13.08
C ILE A 8 -31.15 -3.30 14.08
N THR A 9 -31.57 -4.35 14.79
CA THR A 9 -30.72 -5.06 15.75
C THR A 9 -30.13 -6.30 15.07
N VAL A 10 -28.80 -6.41 15.04
CA VAL A 10 -28.09 -7.58 14.54
C VAL A 10 -27.61 -8.41 15.72
N LYS A 11 -27.95 -9.71 15.72
CA LYS A 11 -27.47 -10.69 16.70
C LYS A 11 -26.32 -11.47 16.08
N THR A 12 -25.17 -11.50 16.74
CA THR A 12 -24.03 -12.34 16.35
C THR A 12 -23.48 -13.07 17.57
N PHE A 13 -22.75 -14.17 17.36
CA PHE A 13 -22.12 -14.92 18.45
C PHE A 13 -20.60 -14.78 18.39
N ASN A 14 -19.96 -14.65 19.55
CA ASN A 14 -18.49 -14.67 19.65
C ASN A 14 -17.95 -16.11 19.56
N LYS A 15 -16.63 -16.28 19.39
CA LYS A 15 -15.96 -17.60 19.36
C LYS A 15 -16.22 -18.47 20.60
N ASN A 16 -16.58 -17.84 21.71
CA ASN A 16 -16.89 -18.49 22.98
C ASN A 16 -18.40 -18.76 23.19
N GLY A 17 -19.25 -18.44 22.20
CA GLY A 17 -20.70 -18.68 22.25
C GLY A 17 -21.54 -17.55 22.85
N ASP A 18 -20.92 -16.45 23.29
CA ASP A 18 -21.64 -15.31 23.88
C ASP A 18 -22.44 -14.54 22.82
N GLU A 19 -23.69 -14.19 23.14
CA GLU A 19 -24.57 -13.40 22.27
C GLU A 19 -24.18 -11.91 22.31
N ILE A 20 -23.83 -11.37 21.15
CA ILE A 20 -23.54 -9.94 20.95
C ILE A 20 -24.71 -9.34 20.17
N ILE A 21 -25.37 -8.36 20.78
CA ILE A 21 -26.51 -7.65 20.21
C ILE A 21 -26.08 -6.22 19.87
N VAL A 22 -25.91 -5.91 18.58
CA VAL A 22 -25.50 -4.57 18.13
C VAL A 22 -26.69 -3.85 17.49
N ASN A 23 -26.97 -2.64 17.99
CA ASN A 23 -28.00 -1.76 17.42
C ASN A 23 -27.36 -0.84 16.39
N VAL A 24 -27.54 -1.13 15.11
CA VAL A 24 -26.95 -0.35 14.01
C VAL A 24 -27.93 0.77 13.63
N ARG A 25 -27.47 2.03 13.66
CA ARG A 25 -28.31 3.21 13.37
C ARG A 25 -28.17 3.75 11.94
N SER A 26 -27.35 3.15 11.08
CA SER A 26 -27.32 3.53 9.65
C SER A 26 -26.79 2.44 8.73
N ASN A 27 -27.19 2.50 7.45
CA ASN A 27 -26.77 1.57 6.39
C ASN A 27 -25.26 1.70 6.03
N TYR A 28 -24.56 2.72 6.55
CA TYR A 28 -23.15 3.00 6.25
C TYR A 28 -22.19 2.00 6.93
N GLU A 29 -22.54 1.49 8.11
CA GLU A 29 -21.74 0.50 8.86
C GLU A 29 -21.84 -0.93 8.30
N ARG A 30 -22.63 -1.14 7.22
CA ARG A 30 -22.81 -2.44 6.57
C ARG A 30 -21.73 -2.80 5.54
N GLN A 31 -20.74 -1.93 5.30
CA GLN A 31 -19.54 -2.37 4.58
C GLN A 31 -18.78 -3.36 5.46
N THR A 32 -19.24 -4.60 5.39
CA THR A 32 -18.61 -5.78 5.96
C THR A 32 -17.16 -5.75 5.52
N PHE A 33 -16.26 -5.44 6.45
CA PHE A 33 -14.83 -5.56 6.24
C PHE A 33 -14.51 -7.04 6.02
N ALA A 34 -14.62 -7.49 4.77
CA ALA A 34 -14.41 -8.87 4.37
C ALA A 34 -12.90 -9.15 4.27
N SER A 35 -12.22 -9.22 5.43
CA SER A 35 -10.76 -9.43 5.46
C SER A 35 -10.32 -10.86 5.14
N LYS A 36 -11.24 -11.83 5.06
CA LYS A 36 -10.87 -13.25 5.08
C LYS A 36 -10.48 -13.86 3.72
N THR A 37 -10.83 -13.23 2.60
CA THR A 37 -10.69 -13.87 1.26
C THR A 37 -9.72 -13.14 0.33
N ASP A 38 -9.51 -11.84 0.52
CA ASP A 38 -8.77 -11.00 -0.43
C ASP A 38 -7.24 -11.19 -0.34
N TRP A 39 -6.67 -11.35 0.87
CA TRP A 39 -5.21 -11.54 1.01
C TRP A 39 -4.71 -12.87 0.43
N ARG A 40 -5.52 -13.95 0.49
CA ARG A 40 -5.13 -15.26 -0.04
C ARG A 40 -5.03 -15.24 -1.56
N ILE A 41 -6.03 -14.67 -2.22
CA ILE A 41 -6.06 -14.52 -3.68
C ILE A 41 -4.87 -13.65 -4.13
N ARG A 42 -4.60 -12.56 -3.39
CA ARG A 42 -3.42 -11.72 -3.66
C ARG A 42 -2.12 -12.49 -3.51
N ALA A 43 -1.93 -13.23 -2.41
CA ALA A 43 -0.71 -14.00 -2.17
C ALA A 43 -0.43 -15.03 -3.29
N ILE A 44 -1.47 -15.72 -3.77
CA ILE A 44 -1.36 -16.63 -4.92
C ILE A 44 -1.01 -15.85 -6.20
N SER A 45 -1.64 -14.70 -6.43
CA SER A 45 -1.37 -13.88 -7.62
C SER A 45 0.05 -13.31 -7.64
N THR A 46 0.60 -12.98 -6.46
CA THR A 46 1.97 -12.47 -6.28
C THR A 46 3.03 -13.43 -6.82
N THR A 47 2.78 -14.75 -6.81
CA THR A 47 3.76 -15.73 -7.34
C THR A 47 4.02 -15.57 -8.83
N ASN A 48 3.15 -14.87 -9.56
CA ASN A 48 3.30 -14.62 -11.00
C ASN A 48 3.98 -13.28 -11.31
N LEU A 49 4.38 -12.47 -10.31
CA LEU A 49 5.01 -11.17 -10.55
C LEU A 49 6.32 -11.27 -11.33
N TYR A 50 7.09 -12.35 -11.15
CA TYR A 50 8.36 -12.54 -11.88
C TYR A 50 8.16 -12.67 -13.40
N LEU A 51 6.99 -13.12 -13.87
CA LEU A 51 6.70 -13.19 -15.30
C LEU A 51 6.64 -11.80 -15.94
N ARG A 52 6.35 -10.76 -15.15
CA ARG A 52 6.27 -9.37 -15.62
C ARG A 52 7.64 -8.71 -15.79
N THR A 53 8.72 -9.26 -15.20
CA THR A 53 10.05 -8.64 -15.25
C THR A 53 10.65 -8.65 -16.65
N ASN A 54 10.17 -9.51 -17.55
CA ASN A 54 10.62 -9.58 -18.94
C ASN A 54 9.99 -8.50 -19.85
N HIS A 55 8.89 -7.88 -19.41
CA HIS A 55 8.12 -6.93 -20.20
C HIS A 55 7.93 -5.63 -19.41
N ILE A 56 9.02 -4.88 -19.27
CA ILE A 56 9.03 -3.58 -18.60
C ILE A 56 8.99 -2.49 -19.66
N TYR A 57 7.95 -1.66 -19.63
CA TYR A 57 7.79 -0.51 -20.51
C TYR A 57 8.04 0.78 -19.75
N VAL A 58 8.73 1.72 -20.38
CA VAL A 58 8.97 3.06 -19.83
C VAL A 58 8.16 4.04 -20.66
N SER A 59 7.22 4.74 -20.02
CA SER A 59 6.47 5.81 -20.66
C SER A 59 7.41 6.97 -21.00
N SER A 60 7.21 7.59 -22.16
CA SER A 60 7.93 8.81 -22.54
C SER A 60 7.42 10.06 -21.84
N ASP A 61 6.18 10.02 -21.31
CA ASP A 61 5.52 11.11 -20.58
C ASP A 61 5.15 10.72 -19.13
N ASP A 62 4.81 11.71 -18.30
CA ASP A 62 4.45 11.58 -16.87
C ASP A 62 3.57 10.34 -16.59
N ILE A 63 4.16 9.41 -15.84
CA ILE A 63 3.65 8.06 -15.63
C ILE A 63 2.39 8.08 -14.75
N LYS A 64 1.31 7.46 -15.24
CA LYS A 64 0.12 7.12 -14.45
C LYS A 64 0.30 5.77 -13.77
N GLU A 65 -0.06 5.77 -12.48
CA GLU A 65 -0.31 4.67 -11.54
C GLU A 65 -0.08 3.23 -12.03
N ALA A 66 0.85 2.54 -11.38
CA ALA A 66 1.01 1.10 -11.50
C ALA A 66 0.07 0.39 -10.52
N ASP A 67 -1.03 -0.18 -11.02
CA ASP A 67 -1.94 -1.00 -10.19
C ASP A 67 -1.27 -2.33 -9.77
N LEU A 68 -1.26 -2.55 -8.45
CA LEU A 68 -2.06 -3.57 -7.79
C LEU A 68 -2.61 -2.89 -6.52
N ARG A 69 -3.80 -3.29 -6.06
CA ARG A 69 -4.59 -2.80 -4.91
C ARG A 69 -3.85 -2.27 -3.66
N THR A 70 -2.57 -2.56 -3.47
CA THR A 70 -1.75 -1.98 -2.42
C THR A 70 -0.43 -1.55 -3.02
N GLN A 71 -0.21 -0.24 -3.10
CA GLN A 71 1.01 0.34 -3.61
C GLN A 71 2.16 0.15 -2.61
N ILE A 72 3.39 0.06 -3.13
CA ILE A 72 4.63 0.12 -2.35
C ILE A 72 5.49 1.26 -2.91
N ALA A 73 6.24 1.94 -2.04
CA ALA A 73 7.16 3.00 -2.40
C ALA A 73 8.55 2.73 -1.80
N GLY A 74 9.57 3.29 -2.45
CA GLY A 74 10.96 3.22 -1.99
C GLY A 74 11.69 4.53 -2.28
N TYR A 75 12.67 4.86 -1.44
CA TYR A 75 13.53 6.01 -1.67
C TYR A 75 14.66 5.63 -2.64
N LEU A 76 14.86 6.44 -3.67
CA LEU A 76 15.94 6.27 -4.64
C LEU A 76 17.13 7.15 -4.25
N TYR A 77 18.29 6.52 -4.10
CA TYR A 77 19.55 7.21 -3.86
C TYR A 77 20.49 6.97 -5.04
N GLY A 78 21.16 8.04 -5.44
CA GLY A 78 21.98 8.05 -6.63
C GLY A 78 23.01 9.16 -6.62
N ILE A 79 23.94 9.10 -7.56
CA ILE A 79 24.93 10.15 -7.79
C ILE A 79 24.97 10.51 -9.26
N SER A 80 25.50 11.69 -9.58
CA SER A 80 25.87 11.97 -10.97
C SER A 80 27.22 11.34 -11.29
N PRO A 81 27.40 10.80 -12.50
CA PRO A 81 28.72 10.43 -12.98
C PRO A 81 29.61 11.70 -13.03
N PRO A 82 30.93 11.55 -12.85
CA PRO A 82 31.86 12.69 -12.85
C PRO A 82 31.85 13.45 -14.19
N ASP A 83 31.55 12.75 -15.28
CA ASP A 83 31.60 13.30 -16.63
C ASP A 83 30.35 14.11 -17.01
N ASN A 84 29.21 13.88 -16.34
CA ASN A 84 27.96 14.55 -16.68
C ASN A 84 27.01 14.73 -15.48
N LEU A 85 27.00 15.94 -14.93
CA LEU A 85 26.17 16.31 -13.78
C LEU A 85 24.66 16.34 -14.05
N LYS A 86 24.23 16.37 -15.33
CA LYS A 86 22.81 16.36 -15.69
C LYS A 86 22.19 14.97 -15.58
N ILE A 87 23.02 13.92 -15.63
CA ILE A 87 22.57 12.54 -15.48
C ILE A 87 22.61 12.18 -13.99
N LYS A 88 21.58 11.46 -13.52
CA LYS A 88 21.51 10.89 -12.17
C LYS A 88 21.43 9.37 -12.28
N GLU A 89 22.47 8.68 -11.83
CA GLU A 89 22.50 7.23 -11.75
C GLU A 89 21.87 6.79 -10.44
N ILE A 90 20.78 6.01 -10.50
CA ILE A 90 20.20 5.36 -9.33
C ILE A 90 21.12 4.20 -8.92
N ARG A 91 21.64 4.21 -7.69
CA ARG A 91 22.56 3.19 -7.17
C ARG A 91 21.97 2.35 -6.04
N CYS A 92 20.95 2.88 -5.36
CA CYS A 92 20.33 2.21 -4.23
C CYS A 92 18.83 2.53 -4.18
N LEU A 93 18.05 1.50 -3.86
CA LEU A 93 16.63 1.61 -3.53
C LEU A 93 16.46 1.17 -2.08
N ILE A 94 15.84 2.03 -1.26
CA ILE A 94 15.58 1.74 0.16
C ILE A 94 14.09 1.56 0.37
N LEU A 95 13.73 0.42 0.96
CA LEU A 95 12.36 0.11 1.37
C LEU A 95 12.23 0.31 2.88
N PRO A 96 11.72 1.47 3.35
CA PRO A 96 11.41 1.66 4.75
C PRO A 96 10.15 0.85 5.14
N PRO A 97 9.91 0.63 6.44
CA PRO A 97 8.63 0.14 6.92
C PRO A 97 7.50 1.06 6.45
N GLN A 98 6.49 0.51 5.78
CA GLN A 98 5.46 1.31 5.11
C GLN A 98 4.10 0.64 5.17
N ARG A 99 3.04 1.43 4.97
CA ARG A 99 1.67 0.93 4.80
C ARG A 99 1.11 1.48 3.49
N GLY A 100 0.84 0.59 2.54
CA GLY A 100 0.18 0.94 1.28
C GLY A 100 -1.34 0.91 1.39
N THR A 101 -1.99 1.69 0.54
CA THR A 101 -3.39 1.55 0.13
C THR A 101 -3.45 1.48 -1.40
N HIS A 102 -4.64 1.54 -1.99
CA HIS A 102 -4.79 1.55 -3.44
C HIS A 102 -4.28 2.85 -4.08
N GLU A 103 -4.32 3.97 -3.36
CA GLU A 103 -4.07 5.32 -3.90
C GLU A 103 -2.84 5.98 -3.28
N ILE A 104 -2.53 5.66 -2.02
CA ILE A 104 -1.44 6.31 -1.27
C ILE A 104 -0.62 5.31 -0.47
N VAL A 105 0.69 5.59 -0.37
CA VAL A 105 1.63 4.89 0.51
C VAL A 105 2.01 5.80 1.68
N TYR A 106 1.82 5.31 2.88
CA TYR A 106 2.25 5.97 4.11
C TYR A 106 3.68 5.53 4.43
N LEU A 107 4.62 6.47 4.33
CA LEU A 107 6.03 6.29 4.68
C LEU A 107 6.34 6.89 6.07
N PRO A 108 7.41 6.44 6.74
CA PRO A 108 7.89 7.09 7.96
C PRO A 108 8.42 8.48 7.65
N ASN A 109 8.25 9.41 8.60
CA ASN A 109 8.74 10.79 8.48
C ASN A 109 10.27 10.89 8.47
N LEU A 110 10.96 9.91 9.04
CA LEU A 110 12.42 9.88 9.10
C LEU A 110 12.98 9.30 7.79
N LEU A 111 13.84 10.08 7.13
CA LEU A 111 14.58 9.58 5.97
C LEU A 111 15.56 8.47 6.38
N PRO A 112 15.77 7.46 5.53
CA PRO A 112 16.75 6.43 5.79
C PRO A 112 18.15 7.00 6.03
N GLN A 113 18.84 6.46 7.03
CA GLN A 113 20.23 6.76 7.33
C GLN A 113 21.01 5.46 7.37
N HIS A 114 22.03 5.33 6.52
CA HIS A 114 22.89 4.16 6.49
C HIS A 114 24.29 4.56 6.01
N GLU A 115 25.33 3.82 6.40
CA GLU A 115 26.71 4.10 6.00
C GLU A 115 26.89 4.08 4.48
N TYR A 116 26.38 3.04 3.81
CA TYR A 116 26.47 2.89 2.35
C TYR A 116 25.74 3.96 1.51
N ILE A 117 24.83 4.74 2.10
CA ILE A 117 24.14 5.82 1.38
C ILE A 117 24.72 7.21 1.68
N LYS A 118 25.65 7.31 2.64
CA LYS A 118 26.39 8.55 2.84
C LYS A 118 27.29 8.73 1.62
N VAL A 119 26.96 9.75 0.81
CA VAL A 119 27.81 10.17 -0.29
C VAL A 119 29.19 10.42 0.28
N ARG A 120 30.16 9.59 -0.11
CA ARG A 120 31.57 9.84 0.16
C ARG A 120 31.84 11.18 -0.52
N LYS A 121 31.99 12.24 0.26
CA LYS A 121 32.51 13.51 -0.27
C LYS A 121 33.88 13.18 -0.85
N SER A 122 33.97 13.16 -2.17
CA SER A 122 35.23 13.16 -2.91
C SER A 122 35.96 14.47 -2.64
#